data_AF-A0A1G9T0V6-F1
#
_entry.id   AF-A0A1G9T0V6-F1
#
_cell.length_a   1.000
_cell.length_b   1.000
_cell.length_c   1.000
_cell.angle_alpha   90.00
_cell.angle_beta   90.00
_cell.angle_gamma   90.00
#
_symmetry.space_group_name_H-M   'P 1'
#
loop_
_entity.id
_entity.type
_entity.pdbx_description
1 polymer ?
#
loop_
_entity_poly.entity_id
_entity_poly.type
_entity_poly.pdbx_seq_one_letter_code
_entity_poly.pdbx_strand_id
1 'polypeptide(L)' 'MIYKVLKDVKVVSGLISSIILSVIAIILAIYSISYWVFFVVVSMVVLFLSVHRADKIIKN' A
#
# COMPACT_ATOMS: atom_id res chain seq x y z
N MET A 1 -11.71 14.27 10.77
CA MET A 1 -11.87 12.99 10.04
C MET A 1 -10.53 12.43 9.56
N ILE A 2 -9.79 13.13 8.68
CA ILE A 2 -8.47 12.70 8.16
C ILE A 2 -7.43 12.52 9.29
N TYR A 3 -7.47 13.37 10.33
CA TYR A 3 -6.57 13.27 11.49
C TYR A 3 -6.66 11.92 12.24
N LYS A 4 -7.84 11.30 12.33
CA LYS A 4 -7.99 9.96 12.95
C LYS A 4 -7.26 8.88 12.14
N VAL A 5 -7.32 8.98 10.81
CA VAL A 5 -6.67 8.02 9.89
C VAL A 5 -5.15 8.19 9.93
N LEU A 6 -4.65 9.43 9.91
CA LEU A 6 -3.21 9.71 9.99
C LEU A 6 -2.61 9.33 11.36
N LYS A 7 -3.43 9.32 12.42
CA LYS A 7 -3.01 8.85 13.75
C LYS A 7 -2.97 7.33 13.85
N ASP A 8 -3.65 6.61 12.97
CA ASP A 8 -3.60 5.16 12.92
C ASP A 8 -2.32 4.70 12.19
N VAL A 9 -1.30 4.38 13.00
CA VAL A 9 0.01 3.90 12.55
C VAL A 9 -0.13 2.70 11.60
N LYS A 10 -1.15 1.85 11.76
CA LYS A 10 -1.34 0.67 10.88
C LYS A 10 -1.81 1.06 9.48
N VAL A 11 -2.61 2.11 9.35
CA VAL A 11 -3.04 2.61 8.04
C VAL A 11 -1.89 3.34 7.34
N VAL A 12 -1.19 4.21 8.08
CA VAL A 12 -0.08 4.99 7.52
C VAL A 12 1.07 4.07 7.10
N SER A 13 1.46 3.11 7.94
CA SER A 13 2.51 2.13 7.59
C SER A 13 2.10 1.24 6.41
N GLY A 14 0.83 0.83 6.31
CA GLY A 14 0.33 0.07 5.17
C GLY A 14 0.37 0.86 3.87
N LEU A 15 -0.01 2.14 3.90
CA LEU A 15 0.07 3.02 2.73
C LEU A 15 1.52 3.26 2.29
N ILE A 16 2.42 3.58 3.22
CA ILE A 16 3.85 3.78 2.93
C ILE A 16 4.46 2.49 2.35
N SER A 17 4.14 1.33 2.93
CA SER A 17 4.60 0.04 2.45
C SER A 17 4.12 -0.24 1.02
N SER A 18 2.85 0.02 0.72
CA SER A 18 2.31 -0.13 -0.64
C SER A 18 3.06 0.75 -1.66
N ILE A 19 3.36 2.00 -1.32
CA ILE A 19 4.13 2.90 -2.18
C ILE A 19 5.53 2.34 -2.43
N ILE A 20 6.23 1.88 -1.39
CA ILE A 20 7.56 1.29 -1.50
C ILE A 20 7.53 0.03 -2.38
N LEU A 21 6.57 -0.87 -2.16
CA LEU A 21 6.40 -2.07 -2.98
C LEU A 21 6.12 -1.73 -4.44
N SER A 22 5.34 -0.68 -4.70
CA SER A 22 5.10 -0.21 -6.07
C SER A 22 6.38 0.29 -6.74
N VAL A 23 7.23 1.03 -6.02
CA VAL A 23 8.52 1.49 -6.55
C VAL A 23 9.44 0.31 -6.85
N ILE A 24 9.52 -0.67 -5.94
CA ILE A 24 10.29 -1.91 -6.14
C ILE A 24 9.80 -2.66 -7.38
N ALA A 25 8.48 -2.76 -7.56
CA ALA A 25 7.89 -3.41 -8.72
C ALA A 25 8.30 -2.75 -10.04
N ILE A 26 8.29 -1.41 -10.09
CA ILE A 26 8.71 -0.64 -11.27
C ILE A 26 10.20 -0.91 -11.57
N ILE A 27 11.04 -0.89 -10.54
CA ILE A 27 12.48 -1.17 -10.69
C ILE A 27 12.69 -2.58 -11.24
N LEU A 28 12.04 -3.60 -10.66
CA LEU A 28 12.14 -4.98 -11.16
C LEU A 28 11.67 -5.13 -12.61
N ALA A 29 10.63 -4.39 -13.01
CA ALA A 29 10.13 -4.39 -14.38
C ALA A 29 11.17 -3.82 -15.35
N ILE A 30 11.86 -2.74 -14.98
CA ILE A 30 12.95 -2.15 -15.77
C ILE A 30 14.11 -3.15 -15.95
N TYR A 31 14.46 -3.89 -14.90
CA TYR A 31 15.52 -4.90 -14.94
C TYR A 31 15.07 -6.24 -15.57
N SER A 32 13.87 -6.33 -16.15
CA SER A 32 13.33 -7.56 -16.76
C SER A 32 13.28 -8.76 -15.81
N ILE A 33 13.17 -8.51 -14.51
CA ILE A 33 13.08 -9.55 -13.48
C ILE A 33 11.64 -10.02 -13.38
N SER A 34 11.38 -11.31 -13.64
CA SER A 34 10.03 -11.89 -13.73
C SER A 34 9.14 -11.70 -12.49
N TYR A 35 9.71 -11.39 -11.33
CA TYR A 35 8.97 -11.17 -10.08
C TYR A 35 8.26 -9.82 -9.97
N TRP A 36 8.42 -8.91 -10.93
CA TRP A 36 7.82 -7.57 -10.87
C TRP A 36 6.29 -7.62 -10.71
N VAL A 37 5.61 -8.53 -11.41
CA VAL A 37 4.14 -8.70 -11.34
C VAL A 37 3.69 -9.08 -9.94
N PHE A 38 4.43 -9.97 -9.26
CA PHE A 38 4.13 -10.37 -7.89
C PHE A 38 4.16 -9.15 -6.95
N PHE A 39 5.18 -8.30 -7.06
CA PHE A 39 5.27 -7.09 -6.25
C PHE A 39 4.15 -6.08 -6.54
N VAL A 40 3.70 -5.95 -7.80
CA VAL A 40 2.51 -5.13 -8.15
C VAL A 40 1.26 -5.67 -7.46
N VAL A 41 1.01 -6.98 -7.53
CA VAL A 41 -0.18 -7.58 -6.92
C VAL A 41 -0.16 -7.41 -5.41
N VAL A 42 0.99 -7.64 -4.76
CA VAL A 42 1.12 -7.46 -3.31
C VAL A 42 0.94 -5.99 -2.92
N SER A 43 1.49 -5.03 -3.67
CA SER A 43 1.30 -3.61 -3.38
C SER A 43 -0.18 -3.21 -3.41
N MET A 44 -0.93 -3.76 -4.38
CA MET A 44 -2.35 -3.49 -4.57
C MET A 44 -3.21 -4.11 -3.46
N VAL A 45 -2.88 -5.32 -3.00
CA VAL A 45 -3.53 -5.94 -1.83
C VAL A 45 -3.27 -5.13 -0.57
N VAL A 46 -2.03 -4.72 -0.32
CA VAL A 46 -1.66 -3.90 0.84
C VAL A 46 -2.37 -2.54 0.79
N LEU A 47 -2.48 -1.94 -0.39
CA LEU A 47 -3.21 -0.69 -0.60
C LEU A 47 -4.70 -0.87 -0.26
N PHE A 48 -5.33 -1.90 -0.81
CA PHE A 48 -6.73 -2.20 -0.57
C PHE A 48 -7.04 -2.39 0.92
N LEU A 49 -6.21 -3.16 1.63
CA LEU A 49 -6.36 -3.36 3.08
C LEU A 49 -6.18 -2.06 3.87
N SER A 50 -5.22 -1.22 3.48
CA SER A 50 -4.98 0.07 4.11
C SER A 50 -6.15 1.02 3.91
N VAL A 51 -6.70 1.09 2.69
CA VAL A 51 -7.86 1.91 2.34
C VAL A 51 -9.13 1.40 3.03
N HIS A 52 -9.36 0.09 3.07
CA HIS A 52 -10.52 -0.48 3.77
C HIS A 52 -10.50 -0.17 5.28
N ARG A 53 -9.32 -0.20 5.91
CA ARG A 53 -9.16 0.22 7.30
C ARG A 53 -9.37 1.73 7.48
N ALA A 54 -8.83 2.54 6.57
CA ALA A 54 -9.04 3.98 6.57
C ALA A 54 -10.52 4.34 6.50
N ASP A 55 -11.27 3.70 5.59
CA ASP A 55 -12.71 3.91 5.42
C ASP A 55 -13.49 3.56 6.69
N LYS A 56 -13.16 2.43 7.33
CA LYS A 56 -13.76 2.03 8.60
C LYS A 56 -13.52 3.04 9.73
N ILE A 57 -12.33 3.67 9.77
CA ILE A 57 -11.99 4.70 10.78
C ILE A 57 -12.67 6.03 10.47
N ILE A 58 -12.86 6.36 9.19
CA ILE A 58 -13.57 7.57 8.77
C ILE A 58 -15.05 7.48 9.10
N LYS A 59 -15.66 6.32 8.87
CA LYS A 59 -17.10 6.07 9.10
C LYS A 59 -17.48 5.89 10.58
N ASN A 60 -16.50 5.93 11.50
CA ASN A 60 -16.66 5.70 12.95
C ASN A 60 -16.22 6.91 13.80
#